data_AF-A0A9P3E921-F1
#
_entry.id   AF-A0A9P3E921-F1
#
_cell.length_a   1.000
_cell.length_b   1.000
_cell.length_c   1.000
_cell.angle_alpha   90.00
_cell.angle_beta   90.00
_cell.angle_gamma   90.00
#
_symmetry.space_group_name_H-M   'P 1'
#
loop_
_entity.id
_entity.type
_entity.pdbx_description
1 polymer ?
#
loop_
_entity_poly.entity_id
_entity_poly.type
_entity_poly.pdbx_seq_one_letter_code
_entity_poly.pdbx_strand_id
1 'polypeptide(L)'
;MPATIGFTPRHAQPFTLEQAMLLEVEILIAEVSRLENSLRHLQNTQDELKGFLESDPDGDEGGELAQAMNENEETIASQTERIALIKVALMNKIGEGGMRHYGLDSSLNEGKPVVGPGTAAPANSTDPAGAAHPDVTPRSAGGAVPTSQAESEAPEANGAEGLYL
;
A
#
# COMPACT_ATOMS: atom_id res chain seq x y z
N MET A 1 22.24 -33.96 -9.38
CA MET A 1 21.76 -32.58 -9.14
C MET A 1 20.31 -32.69 -8.69
N PRO A 2 19.91 -32.15 -7.53
CA PRO A 2 18.49 -32.11 -7.18
C PRO A 2 17.74 -31.27 -8.22
N ALA A 3 16.50 -31.67 -8.52
CA ALA A 3 15.65 -30.93 -9.43
C ALA A 3 15.28 -29.58 -8.81
N THR A 4 15.51 -28.49 -9.54
CA THR A 4 15.10 -27.13 -9.14
C THR A 4 13.62 -26.93 -9.45
N ILE A 5 12.88 -26.32 -8.52
CA ILE A 5 11.48 -25.95 -8.69
C ILE A 5 11.42 -24.77 -9.67
N GLY A 6 10.63 -24.88 -10.73
CA GLY A 6 10.41 -23.81 -11.70
C GLY A 6 9.21 -22.93 -11.35
N PHE A 7 9.21 -21.68 -11.82
CA PHE A 7 8.09 -20.75 -11.71
C PHE A 7 8.07 -19.80 -12.91
N THR A 8 6.89 -19.56 -13.49
CA THR A 8 6.71 -18.65 -14.63
C THR A 8 5.62 -17.64 -14.28
N PRO A 9 5.95 -16.37 -14.01
CA PRO A 9 4.98 -15.31 -13.76
C PRO A 9 4.10 -15.04 -14.97
N ARG A 10 2.87 -14.55 -14.74
CA ARG A 10 1.99 -14.05 -15.80
C ARG A 10 2.23 -12.57 -16.06
N HIS A 11 2.56 -11.81 -15.02
CA HIS A 11 2.86 -10.39 -15.10
C HIS A 11 4.36 -10.17 -15.30
N ALA A 12 4.72 -9.08 -15.97
CA ALA A 12 6.12 -8.70 -16.13
C ALA A 12 6.77 -8.47 -14.75
N GLN A 13 7.91 -9.12 -14.52
CA GLN A 13 8.66 -9.00 -13.28
C GLN A 13 9.99 -8.28 -13.52
N PRO A 14 10.53 -7.59 -12.50
CA PRO A 14 11.80 -6.89 -12.61
C PRO A 14 13.01 -7.83 -12.76
N PHE A 15 12.82 -9.13 -12.50
CA PHE A 15 13.83 -10.15 -12.65
C PHE A 15 13.21 -11.54 -12.87
N THR A 16 14.00 -12.45 -13.45
CA THR A 16 13.64 -13.86 -13.63
C THR A 16 13.98 -14.70 -12.39
N LEU A 17 13.52 -15.94 -12.35
CA LEU A 17 13.85 -16.88 -11.27
C LEU A 17 15.37 -17.12 -11.18
N GLU A 18 16.05 -17.26 -12.32
CA GLU A 18 17.50 -17.47 -12.39
C GLU A 18 18.26 -16.27 -11.83
N GLN A 19 17.80 -15.05 -12.14
CA GLN A 19 18.36 -13.83 -11.59
C GLN A 19 18.13 -13.73 -10.07
N ALA A 20 16.93 -14.06 -9.59
CA ALA A 20 16.63 -14.12 -8.16
C ALA A 20 17.53 -15.12 -7.43
N MET A 21 17.84 -16.27 -8.06
CA MET A 21 18.74 -17.27 -7.51
C MET A 21 20.18 -16.76 -7.32
N LEU A 22 20.57 -15.64 -7.93
CA LEU A 22 21.89 -15.02 -7.74
C LEU A 22 21.93 -13.99 -6.60
N LEU A 23 20.78 -13.47 -6.15
CA LEU A 23 20.70 -12.45 -5.09
C LEU A 23 20.91 -13.02 -3.68
N GLU A 24 21.50 -12.24 -2.77
CA GLU A 24 21.68 -12.66 -1.38
C GLU A 24 20.34 -12.99 -0.69
N VAL A 25 20.36 -13.95 0.23
CA VAL A 25 19.13 -14.41 0.92
C VAL A 25 18.49 -13.24 1.67
N GLU A 26 19.30 -12.44 2.34
CA GLU A 26 18.90 -11.27 3.12
C GLU A 26 18.18 -10.23 2.27
N ILE A 27 18.66 -10.00 1.03
CA ILE A 27 18.03 -9.10 0.06
C ILE A 27 16.66 -9.64 -0.34
N LEU A 28 16.54 -10.94 -0.61
CA LEU A 28 15.27 -11.58 -0.97
C LEU A 28 14.26 -11.53 0.18
N ILE A 29 14.69 -11.75 1.43
CA ILE A 29 13.82 -11.65 2.62
C ILE A 29 13.32 -10.21 2.83
N ALA A 30 14.22 -9.24 2.70
CA ALA A 30 13.86 -7.82 2.82
C ALA A 30 12.85 -7.42 1.73
N GLU A 31 13.03 -7.91 0.51
CA GLU A 31 12.11 -7.66 -0.60
C GLU A 31 10.73 -8.28 -0.34
N VAL A 32 10.65 -9.51 0.16
CA VAL A 32 9.36 -10.14 0.55
C VAL A 32 8.65 -9.27 1.60
N SER A 33 9.36 -8.85 2.64
CA SER A 33 8.78 -8.01 3.70
C SER A 33 8.26 -6.68 3.17
N ARG A 34 8.98 -6.06 2.22
CA ARG A 34 8.55 -4.83 1.56
C ARG A 34 7.27 -5.04 0.74
N LEU A 35 7.23 -6.12 -0.04
CA LEU A 35 6.08 -6.45 -0.90
C LEU A 35 4.85 -6.78 -0.06
N GLU A 36 4.98 -7.53 1.03
CA GLU A 36 3.86 -7.83 1.94
C GLU A 36 3.28 -6.56 2.57
N ASN A 37 4.13 -5.59 2.93
CA ASN A 37 3.67 -4.30 3.43
C ASN A 37 2.93 -3.50 2.34
N SER A 38 3.47 -3.49 1.10
CA SER A 38 2.83 -2.82 -0.03
C SER A 38 1.47 -3.46 -0.36
N LEU A 39 1.37 -4.79 -0.33
CA LEU A 39 0.12 -5.51 -0.57
C LEU A 39 -0.94 -5.17 0.48
N ARG A 40 -0.55 -5.10 1.76
CA ARG A 40 -1.47 -4.69 2.84
C ARG A 40 -2.01 -3.28 2.59
N HIS A 41 -1.15 -2.35 2.17
CA HIS A 41 -1.59 -1.00 1.87
C HIS A 41 -2.56 -0.96 0.68
N LEU A 42 -2.22 -1.66 -0.42
CA LEU A 42 -3.10 -1.75 -1.59
C LEU A 42 -4.45 -2.38 -1.25
N GLN A 43 -4.48 -3.42 -0.42
CA GLN A 43 -5.72 -4.06 0.02
C GLN A 43 -6.60 -3.09 0.83
N ASN A 44 -6.00 -2.33 1.74
CA ASN A 44 -6.73 -1.30 2.47
C ASN A 44 -7.30 -0.23 1.52
N THR A 45 -6.52 0.21 0.54
CA THR A 45 -7.00 1.15 -0.50
C THR A 45 -8.16 0.56 -1.30
N GLN A 46 -8.11 -0.73 -1.66
CA GLN A 46 -9.23 -1.39 -2.34
C GLN A 46 -10.49 -1.42 -1.49
N ASP A 47 -10.38 -1.73 -0.20
CA ASP A 47 -11.50 -1.75 0.72
C ASP A 47 -12.11 -0.35 0.90
N GLU A 48 -11.26 0.69 0.97
CA GLU A 48 -11.69 2.10 1.04
C GLU A 48 -12.42 2.56 -0.23
N LEU A 49 -11.85 2.30 -1.42
CA LEU A 49 -12.45 2.66 -2.71
C LEU A 49 -13.79 1.95 -2.91
N LYS A 50 -13.84 0.65 -2.60
CA LYS A 50 -15.06 -0.14 -2.65
C LYS A 50 -16.13 0.41 -1.69
N GLY A 51 -15.74 0.73 -0.46
CA GLY A 51 -16.66 1.32 0.52
C GLY A 51 -17.23 2.65 0.05
N PHE A 52 -16.42 3.49 -0.61
CA PHE A 52 -16.89 4.75 -1.19
C PHE A 52 -17.93 4.52 -2.29
N LEU A 53 -17.61 3.66 -3.28
CA LEU A 53 -18.51 3.33 -4.40
C LEU A 53 -19.83 2.70 -3.93
N GLU A 54 -19.80 1.89 -2.88
CA GLU A 54 -21.02 1.31 -2.28
C GLU A 54 -21.86 2.35 -1.54
N SER A 55 -21.22 3.38 -0.95
CA SER A 55 -21.90 4.43 -0.18
C SER A 55 -22.45 5.57 -1.05
N ASP A 56 -21.80 5.84 -2.18
CA ASP A 56 -22.17 6.90 -3.14
C ASP A 56 -21.97 6.40 -4.57
N PRO A 57 -22.96 5.67 -5.14
CA PRO A 57 -22.84 5.07 -6.47
C PRO A 57 -22.73 6.09 -7.60
N ASP A 58 -23.26 7.30 -7.38
CA ASP A 58 -23.17 8.41 -8.32
C ASP A 58 -21.88 9.23 -8.09
N GLY A 59 -21.12 8.95 -7.03
CA GLY A 59 -19.89 9.66 -6.66
C GLY A 59 -18.67 9.35 -7.54
N ASP A 60 -18.77 8.40 -8.47
CA ASP A 60 -17.73 8.07 -9.47
C ASP A 60 -18.13 8.52 -10.88
N GLU A 61 -18.72 9.72 -10.98
CA GLU A 61 -18.94 10.41 -12.25
C GLU A 61 -17.59 10.62 -12.97
N GLY A 62 -17.26 9.72 -13.89
CA GLY A 62 -15.99 9.72 -14.62
C GLY A 62 -15.26 8.37 -14.57
N GLY A 63 -15.62 7.48 -13.65
CA GLY A 63 -15.04 6.14 -13.53
C GLY A 63 -13.59 6.13 -13.01
N GLU A 64 -13.14 7.22 -12.39
CA GLU A 64 -11.76 7.36 -11.91
C GLU A 64 -11.50 6.39 -10.74
N LEU A 65 -12.46 6.21 -9.85
CA LEU A 65 -12.33 5.29 -8.72
C LEU A 65 -12.36 3.84 -9.20
N ALA A 66 -13.28 3.52 -10.12
CA ALA A 66 -13.30 2.21 -10.77
C ALA A 66 -11.98 1.91 -11.51
N GLN A 67 -11.39 2.90 -12.18
CA GLN A 67 -10.09 2.74 -12.84
C GLN A 67 -8.98 2.49 -11.82
N ALA A 68 -8.89 3.31 -10.76
CA ALA A 68 -7.90 3.13 -9.70
C ALA A 68 -8.00 1.75 -9.04
N MET A 69 -9.23 1.23 -8.85
CA MET A 69 -9.43 -0.12 -8.35
C MET A 69 -8.85 -1.18 -9.28
N ASN A 70 -9.09 -1.08 -10.59
CA ASN A 70 -8.54 -2.03 -11.57
C ASN A 70 -7.00 -1.98 -11.62
N GLU A 71 -6.40 -0.77 -11.59
CA GLU A 71 -4.94 -0.60 -11.57
C GLU A 71 -4.29 -1.20 -10.31
N ASN A 72 -4.95 -1.04 -9.16
CA ASN A 72 -4.52 -1.67 -7.93
C ASN A 72 -4.62 -3.20 -7.98
N GLU A 73 -5.67 -3.77 -8.61
CA GLU A 73 -5.80 -5.22 -8.78
C GLU A 73 -4.65 -5.81 -9.61
N GLU A 74 -4.30 -5.17 -10.73
CA GLU A 74 -3.16 -5.59 -11.55
C GLU A 74 -1.84 -5.50 -10.77
N THR A 75 -1.68 -4.44 -9.98
CA THR A 75 -0.49 -4.25 -9.13
C THR A 75 -0.42 -5.33 -8.04
N ILE A 76 -1.53 -5.63 -7.37
CA ILE A 76 -1.63 -6.70 -6.36
C ILE A 76 -1.26 -8.05 -6.99
N ALA A 77 -1.79 -8.36 -8.18
CA ALA A 77 -1.50 -9.59 -8.88
C ALA A 77 0.00 -9.71 -9.22
N SER A 78 0.60 -8.65 -9.78
CA SER A 78 2.03 -8.62 -10.11
C SER A 78 2.92 -8.76 -8.87
N GLN A 79 2.60 -8.07 -7.76
CA GLN A 79 3.38 -8.16 -6.52
C GLN A 79 3.25 -9.53 -5.85
N THR A 80 2.06 -10.15 -5.89
CA THR A 80 1.85 -11.50 -5.37
C THR A 80 2.69 -12.53 -6.13
N GLU A 81 2.73 -12.43 -7.46
CA GLU A 81 3.61 -13.28 -8.28
C GLU A 81 5.09 -13.03 -8.01
N ARG A 82 5.49 -11.80 -7.70
CA ARG A 82 6.87 -11.49 -7.31
C ARG A 82 7.26 -12.18 -6.00
N ILE A 83 6.38 -12.14 -4.99
CA ILE A 83 6.61 -12.86 -3.73
C ILE A 83 6.74 -14.36 -4.00
N ALA A 84 5.85 -14.94 -4.83
CA ALA A 84 5.92 -16.35 -5.18
C ALA A 84 7.24 -16.71 -5.88
N LEU A 85 7.69 -15.91 -6.85
CA LEU A 85 8.97 -16.10 -7.53
C LEU A 85 10.14 -16.06 -6.54
N ILE A 86 10.15 -15.09 -5.62
CA ILE A 86 11.20 -14.98 -4.59
C ILE A 86 11.17 -16.19 -3.64
N LYS A 87 9.98 -16.63 -3.19
CA LYS A 87 9.84 -17.81 -2.33
C LYS A 87 10.35 -19.08 -3.04
N VAL A 88 10.09 -19.26 -4.33
CA VAL A 88 10.64 -20.37 -5.12
C VAL A 88 12.16 -20.27 -5.24
N ALA A 89 12.70 -19.08 -5.47
CA ALA A 89 14.15 -18.86 -5.48
C ALA A 89 14.78 -19.26 -4.14
N LEU A 90 14.20 -18.83 -3.02
CA LEU A 90 14.64 -19.19 -1.68
C LEU A 90 14.55 -20.70 -1.43
N MET A 91 13.46 -21.36 -1.84
CA MET A 91 13.32 -22.82 -1.77
C MET A 91 14.44 -23.54 -2.49
N ASN A 92 14.78 -23.11 -3.69
CA ASN A 92 15.88 -23.69 -4.45
C ASN A 92 17.25 -23.43 -3.81
N LYS A 93 17.45 -22.29 -3.13
CA LYS A 93 18.74 -21.89 -2.55
C LYS A 93 19.02 -22.53 -1.20
N ILE A 94 18.06 -22.49 -0.28
CA ILE A 94 18.27 -22.85 1.14
C ILE A 94 17.37 -23.99 1.61
N GLY A 95 16.48 -24.49 0.73
CA GLY A 95 15.53 -25.54 1.06
C GLY A 95 14.47 -25.11 2.09
N GLU A 96 13.58 -26.04 2.40
CA GLU A 96 12.47 -25.79 3.34
C GLU A 96 12.97 -25.49 4.76
N GLY A 97 14.01 -26.18 5.22
CA GLY A 97 14.63 -25.93 6.53
C GLY A 97 15.15 -24.50 6.64
N GLY A 98 15.82 -24.01 5.59
CA GLY A 98 16.30 -22.63 5.48
C GLY A 98 15.18 -21.60 5.59
N MET A 99 14.08 -21.78 4.87
CA MET A 99 12.94 -20.85 4.92
C MET A 99 12.34 -20.70 6.32
N ARG A 100 12.23 -21.81 7.07
CA ARG A 100 11.72 -21.80 8.44
C ARG A 100 12.59 -20.97 9.39
N HIS A 101 13.91 -20.91 9.16
CA HIS A 101 14.80 -20.05 9.95
C HIS A 101 14.50 -18.55 9.79
N TYR A 102 13.97 -18.16 8.63
CA TYR A 102 13.57 -16.77 8.34
C TYR A 102 12.07 -16.52 8.59
N GLY A 103 11.36 -17.49 9.20
CA GLY A 103 9.92 -17.37 9.45
C GLY A 103 9.06 -17.37 8.19
N LEU A 104 9.62 -17.75 7.04
CA LEU A 104 8.86 -17.87 5.80
C LEU A 104 8.15 -19.22 5.75
N ASP A 105 6.86 -19.18 5.42
CA ASP A 105 6.12 -20.39 5.13
C ASP A 105 6.53 -20.94 3.75
N SER A 106 6.75 -22.25 3.69
CA SER A 106 7.01 -22.98 2.44
C SER A 106 5.75 -23.16 1.59
N SER A 107 4.60 -22.67 2.06
CA SER A 107 3.37 -22.75 1.31
C SER A 107 3.39 -21.69 0.20
N LEU A 108 3.41 -22.14 -1.04
CA LEU A 108 3.22 -21.27 -2.21
C LEU A 108 1.73 -20.97 -2.44
N ASN A 109 0.89 -21.15 -1.40
CA ASN A 109 -0.54 -21.12 -1.55
C ASN A 109 -1.06 -19.67 -1.46
N GLU A 110 -1.67 -19.24 -2.56
CA GLU A 110 -2.25 -17.92 -2.75
C GLU A 110 -3.24 -17.56 -1.62
N GLY A 111 -2.99 -16.42 -0.97
CA GLY A 111 -4.00 -15.51 -0.44
C GLY A 111 -5.24 -16.11 0.25
N LYS A 112 -5.08 -16.83 1.36
CA LYS A 112 -6.15 -16.93 2.36
C LYS A 112 -5.71 -16.35 3.70
N PRO A 113 -6.47 -15.38 4.27
CA PRO A 113 -6.17 -14.87 5.60
C PRO A 113 -6.40 -16.00 6.61
N VAL A 114 -5.34 -16.38 7.31
CA VAL A 114 -5.44 -17.23 8.50
C VAL A 114 -6.06 -16.36 9.59
N VAL A 115 -7.38 -16.45 9.72
CA VAL A 115 -8.09 -15.98 10.91
C VAL A 115 -7.67 -16.90 12.05
N GLY A 116 -6.76 -16.44 12.90
CA GLY A 116 -6.37 -17.14 14.11
C GLY A 116 -7.55 -17.27 15.07
N PRO A 117 -7.67 -18.38 15.83
CA PRO A 117 -8.75 -18.58 16.77
C PRO A 117 -8.62 -17.60 17.95
N GLY A 118 -9.76 -17.05 18.35
CA GLY A 118 -9.88 -15.97 19.32
C GLY A 118 -9.11 -16.19 20.61
N THR A 119 -8.39 -15.14 21.02
CA THR A 119 -8.04 -14.95 22.42
C THR A 119 -9.07 -14.00 23.00
N ALA A 120 -10.10 -14.56 23.62
CA ALA A 120 -10.97 -13.83 24.50
C ALA A 120 -10.13 -13.25 25.65
N ALA A 121 -10.15 -11.94 25.82
CA ALA A 121 -9.70 -11.28 27.05
C ALA A 121 -10.95 -10.80 27.82
N PRO A 122 -11.00 -11.03 29.14
CA PRO A 122 -12.24 -11.02 29.91
C PRO A 122 -12.75 -9.61 30.21
N ALA A 123 -14.07 -9.49 30.24
CA ALA A 123 -14.77 -8.41 30.90
C ALA A 123 -14.43 -8.44 32.41
N ASN A 124 -14.01 -7.32 32.96
CA ASN A 124 -14.23 -7.06 34.38
C ASN A 124 -14.63 -5.60 34.58
N SER A 125 -15.88 -5.44 34.99
CA SER A 125 -16.51 -4.19 35.41
C SER A 125 -15.96 -3.75 36.76
N THR A 126 -15.65 -2.46 36.92
CA THR A 126 -15.90 -1.74 38.18
C THR A 126 -15.85 -0.23 37.95
N ASP A 127 -17.03 0.38 37.80
CA ASP A 127 -17.31 1.74 38.27
C ASP A 127 -17.29 1.71 39.82
N PRO A 128 -16.95 2.80 40.55
CA PRO A 128 -17.90 3.92 40.61
C PRO A 128 -17.33 5.33 40.88
N ALA A 129 -18.14 6.31 40.46
CA ALA A 129 -18.46 7.57 41.15
C ALA A 129 -17.44 8.72 41.16
N GLY A 130 -17.91 9.87 40.64
CA GLY A 130 -17.97 11.08 41.46
C GLY A 130 -17.31 12.34 40.90
N ALA A 131 -18.14 13.38 40.72
CA ALA A 131 -17.81 14.82 40.69
C ALA A 131 -17.04 15.34 39.46
N ALA A 132 -17.27 16.54 38.93
CA ALA A 132 -18.28 17.58 39.06
C ALA A 132 -17.97 18.59 37.94
N HIS A 133 -19.00 19.14 37.29
CA HIS A 133 -18.89 20.42 36.59
C HIS A 133 -18.78 21.56 37.62
N PRO A 134 -18.00 22.62 37.36
CA PRO A 134 -18.58 23.90 36.88
C PRO A 134 -17.68 24.60 35.83
N ASP A 135 -18.22 25.19 34.76
CA ASP A 135 -18.84 26.53 34.63
C ASP A 135 -17.85 27.63 34.12
N VAL A 136 -18.14 28.10 32.90
CA VAL A 136 -18.10 29.48 32.34
C VAL A 136 -16.84 30.37 32.47
N THR A 137 -16.17 30.54 31.30
CA THR A 137 -15.56 31.70 30.54
C THR A 137 -15.26 33.08 31.21
N PRO A 138 -14.55 34.10 30.61
CA PRO A 138 -13.94 34.26 29.25
C PRO A 138 -12.57 35.03 29.16
N ARG A 139 -12.08 35.25 27.91
CA ARG A 139 -11.42 36.49 27.35
C ARG A 139 -9.90 36.76 27.50
N SER A 140 -9.21 36.84 26.34
CA SER A 140 -8.37 37.97 25.85
C SER A 140 -7.55 37.49 24.64
N ALA A 141 -7.80 37.96 23.41
CA ALA A 141 -7.47 39.27 22.81
C ALA A 141 -6.04 39.34 22.22
N GLY A 142 -5.98 39.64 20.92
CA GLY A 142 -4.76 39.98 20.14
C GLY A 142 -4.50 38.96 19.02
N GLY A 143 -4.83 39.15 17.75
CA GLY A 143 -5.04 40.38 16.98
C GLY A 143 -3.75 40.79 16.27
N ALA A 144 -3.60 40.46 14.99
CA ALA A 144 -3.02 41.30 13.94
C ALA A 144 -2.95 40.54 12.60
N VAL A 145 -3.85 40.92 11.70
CA VAL A 145 -3.70 40.78 10.24
C VAL A 145 -2.94 42.02 9.76
N PRO A 146 -2.10 41.92 8.72
CA PRO A 146 -1.99 43.03 7.79
C PRO A 146 -2.36 42.60 6.37
N THR A 147 -3.44 43.21 5.91
CA THR A 147 -3.81 43.46 4.51
C THR A 147 -2.94 44.58 3.95
N SER A 148 -2.51 44.45 2.69
CA SER A 148 -2.40 45.51 1.64
C SER A 148 -2.05 44.78 0.33
N GLN A 149 -2.89 44.72 -0.73
CA GLN A 149 -3.20 45.79 -1.73
C GLN A 149 -1.93 46.49 -2.25
N ALA A 150 -1.69 46.73 -3.54
CA ALA A 150 -2.42 46.57 -4.80
C ALA A 150 -1.41 46.83 -5.95
N GLU A 151 -1.92 46.84 -7.20
CA GLU A 151 -1.35 47.48 -8.41
C GLU A 151 -0.18 46.75 -9.09
N SER A 152 -0.01 46.73 -10.41
CA SER A 152 -0.80 47.02 -11.62
C SER A 152 0.14 46.73 -12.81
N GLU A 153 -0.40 46.77 -14.03
CA GLU A 153 0.31 46.93 -15.32
C GLU A 153 0.88 45.68 -16.02
N ALA A 154 0.13 45.28 -17.06
CA ALA A 154 0.73 44.91 -18.35
C ALA A 154 1.29 46.18 -19.03
N PRO A 155 2.32 46.05 -19.90
CA PRO A 155 2.01 46.16 -21.33
C PRO A 155 2.83 45.23 -22.25
N GLU A 156 2.45 45.34 -23.53
CA GLU A 156 2.71 44.54 -24.73
C GLU A 156 4.16 44.39 -25.27
N ALA A 157 4.25 43.43 -26.20
CA ALA A 157 4.93 43.45 -27.51
C ALA A 157 6.47 43.28 -27.62
N ASN A 158 6.85 42.12 -28.17
CA ASN A 158 7.76 41.87 -29.31
C ASN A 158 8.03 40.34 -29.33
N GLY A 159 8.00 39.57 -30.40
CA GLY A 159 8.02 39.80 -31.84
C GLY A 159 8.53 38.49 -32.48
N ALA A 160 8.37 38.38 -33.80
CA ALA A 160 8.88 37.34 -34.71
C ALA A 160 7.98 36.11 -34.93
N GLU A 161 7.08 36.32 -35.90
CA GLU A 161 6.60 35.30 -36.83
C GLU A 161 7.76 34.54 -37.49
N GLY A 162 7.54 33.25 -37.75
CA GLY A 162 8.44 32.39 -38.49
C GLY A 162 7.66 31.25 -39.14
N LEU A 163 6.90 31.60 -40.18
CA LEU A 163 6.32 30.65 -41.15
C LEU A 163 7.42 29.75 -41.71
N TYR A 164 7.29 28.43 -41.56
CA TYR A 164 7.96 27.47 -42.43
C TYR A 164 6.95 26.99 -43.48
N LEU A 165 7.28 27.29 -44.74
CA LEU A 165 6.71 26.71 -45.95
C LEU A 165 7.06 25.22 -46.06
#